data_AF-E6Q6Q0-F1
#
_entry.id   AF-E6Q6Q0-F1
#
_cell.length_a   1.000
_cell.length_b   1.000
_cell.length_c   1.000
_cell.angle_alpha   90.00
_cell.angle_beta   90.00
_cell.angle_gamma   90.00
#
_symmetry.space_group_name_H-M   'P 1'
#
loop_
_entity.id
_entity.type
_entity.pdbx_description
1 polymer ?
#
loop_
_entity_poly.entity_id
_entity_poly.type
_entity_poly.pdbx_seq_one_letter_code
_entity_poly.pdbx_strand_id
1 'polypeptide(L)'
;MTMDYAEHTMVITFAGLRRLRFGDDRRNAAARAMLAALGLVGHYAQLRQGFALRSRCDLVPEEGVAPLELLHSDGGTETVDMDYDRAISLYNDSVDRACAAGFNISVKPTELTPQAKLVYLVKKSRELALADKGGEAAEAAGVSS
;
A
#
# COMPACT_ATOMS: atom_id res chain seq x y z
N MET A 1 -5.86 -26.59 -5.02
CA MET A 1 -5.39 -25.72 -6.12
C MET A 1 -3.90 -25.97 -6.25
N THR A 2 -3.46 -26.49 -7.39
CA THR A 2 -2.03 -26.62 -7.70
C THR A 2 -1.67 -25.40 -8.53
N MET A 3 -0.65 -24.66 -8.12
CA MET A 3 -0.21 -23.45 -8.78
C MET A 3 1.31 -23.53 -8.86
N ASP A 4 1.82 -23.72 -10.07
CA ASP A 4 3.24 -23.98 -10.29
C ASP A 4 4.05 -22.67 -10.38
N TYR A 5 3.40 -21.54 -10.70
CA TYR A 5 4.04 -20.24 -10.83
C TYR A 5 3.05 -19.07 -10.66
N ALA A 6 3.56 -17.94 -10.15
CA ALA A 6 2.86 -16.67 -10.08
C ALA A 6 3.77 -15.56 -10.63
N GLU A 7 3.29 -14.79 -11.59
CA GLU A 7 3.98 -13.59 -12.07
C GLU A 7 3.20 -12.34 -11.70
N HIS A 8 3.91 -11.32 -11.23
CA HIS A 8 3.34 -10.01 -10.97
C HIS A 8 4.13 -8.94 -11.74
N THR A 9 3.50 -8.36 -12.75
CA THR A 9 4.06 -7.26 -13.55
C THR A 9 3.44 -5.93 -13.12
N MET A 10 4.28 -4.91 -12.92
CA MET A 10 3.84 -3.53 -12.67
C MET A 10 4.41 -2.61 -13.73
N VAL A 11 3.57 -1.72 -14.29
CA VAL A 11 3.98 -0.72 -15.28
C VAL A 11 3.38 0.64 -14.94
N ILE A 12 4.21 1.69 -14.86
CA ILE A 12 3.77 3.09 -14.79
C ILE A 12 3.90 3.73 -16.17
N THR A 13 2.77 4.01 -16.81
CA THR A 13 2.76 4.60 -18.17
C THR A 13 2.88 6.12 -18.14
N PHE A 14 4.00 6.65 -18.63
CA PHE A 14 4.16 8.10 -18.82
C PHE A 14 3.25 8.65 -19.93
N ALA A 15 2.93 7.84 -20.94
CA ALA A 15 1.96 8.21 -21.97
C ALA A 15 0.55 8.37 -21.36
N GLY A 16 0.16 7.46 -20.45
CA GLY A 16 -1.09 7.57 -19.70
C GLY A 16 -1.11 8.81 -18.79
N LEU A 17 -0.06 9.03 -18.00
CA LEU A 17 0.07 10.22 -17.14
C LEU A 17 0.01 11.51 -17.95
N ARG A 18 0.62 11.55 -19.15
CA ARG A 18 0.58 12.71 -20.05
C ARG A 18 -0.83 13.07 -20.49
N ARG A 19 -1.83 12.19 -20.39
CA ARG A 19 -3.23 12.49 -20.71
C ARG A 19 -3.95 13.24 -19.59
N LEU A 20 -3.49 13.14 -18.35
CA LEU A 20 -4.06 13.86 -17.22
C LEU A 20 -3.77 15.36 -17.35
N ARG A 21 -4.76 16.22 -17.09
CA ARG A 21 -4.65 17.68 -17.18
C ARG A 21 -4.99 18.30 -15.83
N PHE A 22 -4.13 19.19 -15.36
CA PHE A 22 -4.22 19.88 -14.08
C PHE A 22 -4.09 21.40 -14.23
N GLY A 23 -4.33 21.92 -15.44
CA GLY A 23 -4.14 23.32 -15.80
C GLY A 23 -2.94 23.49 -16.73
N ASP A 24 -2.05 24.43 -16.39
CA ASP A 24 -0.87 24.76 -17.17
C ASP A 24 0.21 23.66 -17.15
N ASP A 25 1.25 23.84 -17.98
CA ASP A 25 2.33 22.86 -18.15
C ASP A 25 3.15 22.62 -16.87
N ARG A 26 3.34 23.65 -16.04
CA ARG A 26 4.06 23.52 -14.77
C ARG A 26 3.27 22.65 -13.79
N ARG A 27 1.97 22.93 -13.64
CA ARG A 27 1.06 22.12 -12.80
C ARG A 27 0.91 20.71 -13.31
N ASN A 28 0.82 20.55 -14.63
CA ASN A 28 0.79 19.25 -15.29
C ASN A 28 2.03 18.42 -14.99
N ALA A 29 3.22 18.99 -15.15
CA ALA A 29 4.48 18.29 -14.88
C ALA A 29 4.58 17.88 -13.41
N ALA A 30 4.32 18.81 -12.48
CA ALA A 30 4.43 18.54 -11.05
C ALA A 30 3.44 17.45 -10.58
N ALA A 31 2.17 17.53 -10.98
CA ALA A 31 1.16 16.54 -10.60
C ALA A 31 1.43 15.16 -11.20
N ARG A 32 1.85 15.08 -12.46
CA ARG A 32 2.17 13.80 -13.11
C ARG A 32 3.40 13.13 -12.47
N ALA A 33 4.42 13.91 -12.13
CA ALA A 33 5.59 13.40 -11.41
C ALA A 33 5.20 12.85 -10.03
N MET A 34 4.39 13.60 -9.28
CA MET A 34 3.85 13.16 -7.98
C MET A 34 3.04 11.88 -8.10
N LEU A 35 2.19 11.74 -9.12
CA LEU A 35 1.41 10.51 -9.35
C LEU A 35 2.28 9.31 -9.72
N ALA A 36 3.32 9.51 -10.53
CA ALA A 36 4.29 8.45 -10.83
C ALA A 36 5.00 7.99 -9.55
N ALA A 37 5.49 8.94 -8.75
CA ALA A 37 6.15 8.64 -7.48
C ALA A 37 5.21 7.93 -6.49
N LEU A 38 3.94 8.33 -6.42
CA LEU A 38 2.93 7.64 -5.61
C LEU A 38 2.71 6.19 -6.06
N GLY A 39 2.69 5.94 -7.36
CA GLY A 39 2.62 4.59 -7.92
C GLY A 39 3.80 3.72 -7.50
N LEU A 40 5.01 4.29 -7.52
CA LEU A 40 6.22 3.61 -7.03
C LEU A 40 6.11 3.30 -5.54
N VAL A 41 5.71 4.27 -4.71
CA VAL A 41 5.50 4.05 -3.27
C VAL A 41 4.52 2.91 -3.03
N GLY A 42 3.39 2.90 -3.73
CA GLY A 42 2.40 1.83 -3.62
C GLY A 42 2.97 0.46 -3.98
N HIS A 43 3.74 0.37 -5.06
CA HIS A 43 4.37 -0.87 -5.49
C HIS A 43 5.41 -1.38 -4.49
N TYR A 44 6.36 -0.53 -4.05
CA TYR A 44 7.38 -0.94 -3.10
C TYR A 44 6.81 -1.19 -1.69
N ALA A 45 5.71 -0.53 -1.32
CA ALA A 45 4.96 -0.87 -0.12
C ALA A 45 4.37 -2.28 -0.21
N GLN A 46 3.78 -2.63 -1.36
CA GLN A 46 3.23 -3.96 -1.60
C GLN A 46 4.33 -5.03 -1.53
N LEU A 47 5.46 -4.81 -2.20
CA LEU A 47 6.60 -5.72 -2.16
C LEU A 47 7.11 -5.94 -0.74
N ARG A 48 7.18 -4.87 0.07
CA ARG A 48 7.61 -4.95 1.47
C ARG A 48 6.61 -5.70 2.36
N GLN A 49 5.32 -5.60 2.08
CA GLN A 49 4.27 -6.34 2.80
C GLN A 49 4.18 -7.81 2.37
N GLY A 50 4.73 -8.15 1.20
CA GLY A 50 4.60 -9.47 0.59
C GLY A 50 3.25 -9.65 -0.11
N PHE A 51 3.01 -10.87 -0.59
CA PHE A 51 1.78 -11.25 -1.28
C PHE A 51 1.14 -12.43 -0.57
N ALA A 52 -0.17 -12.38 -0.35
CA ALA A 52 -0.91 -13.47 0.27
C ALA A 52 -2.12 -13.86 -0.58
N LEU A 53 -2.32 -15.16 -0.78
CA LEU A 53 -3.53 -15.72 -1.37
C LEU A 53 -4.65 -15.76 -0.32
N ARG A 54 -5.91 -15.77 -0.79
CA ARG A 54 -7.10 -15.86 0.08
C ARG A 54 -7.14 -17.11 0.97
N SER A 55 -6.34 -18.13 0.66
CA SER A 55 -6.12 -19.33 1.48
C SER A 55 -5.06 -19.15 2.59
N ARG A 56 -4.61 -17.91 2.86
CA ARG A 56 -3.50 -17.60 3.78
C ARG A 56 -2.18 -18.26 3.36
N CYS A 57 -1.96 -18.38 2.06
CA CYS A 57 -0.67 -18.81 1.52
C CYS A 57 0.13 -17.57 1.13
N ASP A 58 1.25 -17.35 1.80
CA ASP A 58 2.17 -16.27 1.45
C ASP A 58 3.02 -16.68 0.25
N LEU A 59 3.21 -15.78 -0.71
CA LEU A 59 4.09 -15.96 -1.85
C LEU A 59 5.44 -15.31 -1.53
N VAL A 60 6.50 -16.10 -1.68
CA VAL A 60 7.88 -15.65 -1.53
C VAL A 60 8.51 -15.64 -2.92
N PRO A 61 9.12 -14.53 -3.36
CA PRO A 61 9.82 -14.48 -4.65
C PRO A 61 11.01 -15.46 -4.67
N GLU A 62 11.15 -16.23 -5.74
CA GLU A 62 12.26 -17.20 -5.89
C GLU A 62 13.61 -16.49 -6.13
N GLU A 63 13.63 -15.47 -6.99
CA GLU A 63 14.84 -14.76 -7.42
C GLU A 63 14.96 -13.35 -6.82
N GLY A 64 14.15 -13.05 -5.81
CA GLY A 64 14.06 -11.70 -5.21
C GLY A 64 13.20 -10.74 -6.02
N VAL A 65 13.39 -9.44 -5.80
CA VAL A 65 12.62 -8.38 -6.47
C VAL A 65 13.29 -8.06 -7.80
N ALA A 66 12.53 -8.13 -8.89
CA ALA A 66 13.01 -7.74 -10.21
C ALA A 66 13.42 -6.25 -10.24
N PRO A 67 14.48 -5.89 -10.98
CA PRO A 67 14.89 -4.50 -11.12
C PRO A 67 13.81 -3.66 -11.80
N LEU A 68 13.73 -2.38 -11.43
CA LEU A 68 12.88 -1.42 -12.14
C LEU A 68 13.55 -0.99 -13.43
N GLU A 69 12.82 -1.04 -14.54
CA GLU A 69 13.32 -0.62 -15.85
C GLU A 69 12.60 0.63 -16.36
N LEU A 70 13.37 1.61 -16.81
CA LEU A 70 12.89 2.77 -17.55
C LEU A 70 12.98 2.48 -19.05
N LEU A 71 11.82 2.52 -19.71
CA LEU A 71 11.73 2.36 -21.17
C LEU A 71 11.80 3.74 -21.86
N HIS A 72 12.81 3.92 -22.71
CA HIS A 72 13.00 5.11 -23.52
C HIS A 72 12.16 5.07 -24.81
N SER A 73 11.98 6.23 -25.44
CA SER A 73 11.17 6.36 -26.67
C SER A 73 11.78 5.71 -27.91
N ASP A 74 13.09 5.44 -27.88
CA ASP A 74 13.84 4.73 -28.93
C ASP A 74 13.82 3.20 -28.74
N GLY A 75 13.17 2.72 -27.67
CA GLY A 75 13.11 1.30 -27.32
C GLY A 75 14.25 0.82 -26.42
N GLY A 76 15.19 1.69 -26.05
CA GLY A 76 16.22 1.36 -25.07
C GLY A 76 15.63 1.20 -23.67
N THR A 77 16.25 0.35 -22.85
CA THR A 77 15.92 0.20 -21.42
C THR A 77 17.10 0.57 -20.54
N GLU A 78 16.80 1.20 -19.41
CA GLU A 78 17.76 1.53 -18.35
C GLU A 78 17.26 0.97 -17.03
N THR A 79 18.12 0.23 -16.31
CA THR A 79 17.80 -0.22 -14.96
C THR A 79 17.97 0.92 -13.95
N VAL A 80 16.94 1.11 -13.12
CA VAL A 80 16.92 2.12 -12.06
C VAL A 80 16.98 1.40 -10.71
N ASP A 81 18.00 1.73 -9.91
CA ASP A 81 18.07 1.28 -8.52
C ASP A 81 17.01 2.02 -7.69
N MET A 82 16.06 1.25 -7.17
CA MET A 82 14.88 1.78 -6.51
C MET A 82 14.38 0.80 -5.44
N ASP A 83 14.08 1.36 -4.28
CA ASP A 83 13.55 0.67 -3.11
C ASP A 83 12.43 1.51 -2.47
N TYR A 84 11.85 1.01 -1.37
CA TYR A 84 10.77 1.70 -0.68
C TYR A 84 11.17 3.09 -0.16
N ASP A 85 12.37 3.22 0.41
CA ASP A 85 12.81 4.47 1.05
C ASP A 85 13.10 5.53 -0.02
N ARG A 86 13.71 5.14 -1.13
CA ARG A 86 13.92 6.00 -2.31
C ARG A 86 12.59 6.41 -2.95
N ALA A 87 11.63 5.49 -3.07
CA ALA A 87 10.30 5.82 -3.58
C ALA A 87 9.58 6.86 -2.70
N ILE A 88 9.67 6.72 -1.37
CA ILE A 88 9.14 7.71 -0.42
C ILE A 88 9.85 9.05 -0.56
N SER A 89 11.18 9.08 -0.66
CA SER A 89 11.94 10.31 -0.87
C SER A 89 11.51 11.01 -2.16
N LEU A 90 11.42 10.28 -3.27
CA LEU A 90 10.99 10.81 -4.57
C LEU A 90 9.55 11.34 -4.52
N TYR A 91 8.67 10.66 -3.77
CA TYR A 91 7.29 11.13 -3.57
C TYR A 91 7.25 12.43 -2.78
N ASN A 92 7.99 12.54 -1.67
CA ASN A 92 8.07 13.77 -0.88
C ASN A 92 8.60 14.95 -1.71
N ASP A 93 9.69 14.75 -2.45
CA ASP A 93 10.23 15.77 -3.36
C ASP A 93 9.21 16.21 -4.42
N SER A 94 8.40 15.26 -4.92
CA SER A 94 7.37 15.54 -5.91
C SER A 94 6.17 16.27 -5.31
N VAL A 95 5.82 15.98 -4.05
CA VAL A 95 4.80 16.71 -3.29
C VAL A 95 5.25 18.15 -3.08
N ASP A 96 6.50 18.39 -2.70
CA ASP A 96 7.05 19.75 -2.53
C ASP A 96 6.98 20.55 -3.84
N ARG A 97 7.33 19.92 -4.98
CA ARG A 97 7.20 20.53 -6.30
C ARG A 97 5.75 20.80 -6.69
N ALA A 98 4.82 19.92 -6.31
CA ALA A 98 3.40 20.13 -6.54
C ALA A 98 2.87 21.29 -5.67
N CYS A 99 3.22 21.36 -4.40
CA CYS A 99 2.90 22.49 -3.52
C CYS A 99 3.44 23.80 -4.10
N ALA A 100 4.70 23.81 -4.56
CA ALA A 100 5.30 24.96 -5.24
C ALA A 100 4.63 25.32 -6.59
N ALA A 101 3.89 24.40 -7.20
CA ALA A 101 3.06 24.63 -8.38
C ALA A 101 1.61 25.04 -8.04
N GLY A 102 1.29 25.23 -6.75
CA GLY A 102 -0.02 25.71 -6.29
C GLY A 102 -1.04 24.62 -5.97
N PHE A 103 -0.61 23.36 -5.80
CA PHE A 103 -1.48 22.33 -5.25
C PHE A 103 -1.56 22.43 -3.73
N ASN A 104 -2.77 22.30 -3.17
CA ASN A 104 -2.97 22.25 -1.73
C ASN A 104 -3.13 20.79 -1.29
N ILE A 105 -2.01 20.14 -0.94
CA ILE A 105 -1.97 18.74 -0.55
C ILE A 105 -1.94 18.66 0.97
N SER A 106 -2.95 18.03 1.58
CA SER A 106 -2.91 17.75 3.02
C SER A 106 -1.95 16.61 3.29
N VAL A 107 -0.79 16.94 3.87
CA VAL A 107 0.20 15.95 4.31
C VAL A 107 -0.19 15.32 5.66
N LYS A 108 -1.12 15.94 6.39
CA LYS A 108 -1.63 15.40 7.65
C LYS A 108 -2.63 14.26 7.37
N PRO A 109 -2.49 13.10 8.03
CA PRO A 109 -3.51 12.07 8.01
C PRO A 109 -4.85 12.66 8.41
N THR A 110 -5.91 12.29 7.69
CA THR A 110 -7.27 12.65 8.09
C THR A 110 -7.60 11.92 9.38
N GLU A 111 -7.64 12.65 10.50
CA GLU A 111 -8.08 12.09 11.77
C GLU A 111 -9.60 11.84 11.74
N LEU A 112 -9.97 10.56 11.71
CA LEU A 112 -11.36 10.15 11.78
C LEU A 112 -11.78 10.05 13.25
N THR A 113 -12.78 10.83 13.66
CA THR A 113 -13.39 10.67 14.98
C THR A 113 -14.41 9.53 14.93
N PRO A 114 -14.21 8.44 15.69
CA PRO A 114 -15.14 7.31 15.65
C PRO A 114 -16.49 7.68 16.28
N GLN A 115 -17.58 7.20 15.68
CA GLN A 115 -18.92 7.41 16.21
C GLN A 115 -19.06 6.71 17.56
N ALA A 116 -19.68 7.37 18.55
CA ALA A 116 -19.83 6.85 19.91
C ALA A 116 -20.46 5.43 19.96
N LYS A 117 -21.42 5.16 19.07
CA LYS A 117 -22.06 3.85 18.93
C LYS A 117 -21.08 2.74 18.53
N LEU A 118 -20.15 3.02 17.62
CA LEU A 118 -19.14 2.05 17.16
C LEU A 118 -18.16 1.72 18.30
N VAL A 119 -17.74 2.74 19.05
CA VAL A 119 -16.88 2.57 20.23
C VAL A 119 -17.56 1.67 21.27
N TYR A 120 -18.84 1.90 21.55
CA TYR A 120 -19.62 1.07 22.48
C TYR A 120 -19.70 -0.39 22.01
N LEU A 121 -20.00 -0.62 20.73
CA LEU A 121 -20.10 -1.98 20.17
C LEU A 121 -18.77 -2.73 20.21
N VAL A 122 -17.65 -2.08 19.87
CA VAL A 122 -16.31 -2.70 19.93
C VAL A 122 -15.93 -3.05 21.37
N LYS A 123 -16.21 -2.17 22.34
CA LYS A 123 -15.98 -2.45 23.77
C LYS A 123 -16.77 -3.67 24.23
N LYS A 124 -18.09 -3.68 23.96
CA LYS A 124 -18.97 -4.79 24.34
C LYS A 124 -18.56 -6.12 23.69
N SER A 125 -18.15 -6.10 22.42
CA SER A 125 -17.65 -7.29 21.72
C SER A 125 -16.37 -7.84 22.35
N ARG A 126 -15.44 -6.99 22.77
CA ARG A 126 -14.21 -7.40 23.47
C ARG A 126 -14.49 -7.98 24.85
N GLU A 127 -15.40 -7.38 25.60
CA GLU A 127 -15.84 -7.87 26.91
C GLU A 127 -16.45 -9.27 26.81
N LEU A 128 -17.34 -9.49 25.83
CA LEU A 128 -17.94 -10.80 25.58
C LEU A 128 -16.89 -11.84 25.17
N ALA A 129 -15.93 -11.50 24.32
CA ALA A 129 -14.86 -12.42 23.92
C ALA A 129 -13.90 -12.78 25.08
N LEU A 130 -13.76 -11.91 26.09
CA LEU A 130 -13.01 -12.18 27.32
C LEU A 130 -13.81 -13.04 28.30
N ALA A 131 -15.12 -12.83 28.39
CA ALA A 131 -16.02 -13.62 29.22
C ALA A 131 -16.18 -15.06 28.68
N ASP A 132 -16.25 -15.24 27.36
CA ASP A 132 -16.39 -16.54 26.71
C ASP A 132 -15.13 -17.42 26.86
N LYS A 133 -13.94 -16.79 26.85
CA LYS A 133 -12.66 -17.47 27.16
C LYS A 133 -12.50 -17.87 28.64
N GLY A 134 -13.37 -17.38 29.53
CA GLY A 134 -13.43 -17.80 30.93
C GLY A 134 -14.37 -18.99 31.17
N GLY A 135 -15.14 -19.42 30.17
CA GLY A 135 -16.17 -20.46 30.29
C GLY A 135 -15.66 -21.89 30.21
N GLU A 136 -14.54 -22.15 29.52
CA GLU A 136 -14.02 -23.53 29.33
C GLU A 136 -13.16 -24.07 30.49
N ALA A 137 -12.98 -23.31 31.58
CA ALA A 137 -12.22 -23.78 32.74
C ALA A 137 -13.08 -24.28 33.92
N ALA A 138 -14.42 -24.17 33.85
CA ALA A 138 -15.31 -24.47 34.98
C ALA A 138 -16.10 -25.78 34.88
N GLU A 139 -16.05 -26.51 33.76
CA GLU A 139 -16.80 -27.77 33.57
C GLU A 139 -15.88 -29.01 33.55
N ALA A 140 -14.95 -29.11 34.50
CA ALA A 140 -14.15 -30.33 34.71
C ALA A 140 -13.92 -30.69 36.20
N ALA A 141 -14.60 -30.02 37.14
CA ALA A 141 -14.44 -30.30 38.57
C ALA A 141 -15.82 -30.47 39.24
N GLY A 142 -16.47 -31.61 39.01
CA GLY A 142 -17.77 -31.82 39.64
C GLY A 142 -18.49 -33.15 39.48
N VAL A 143 -17.83 -34.28 39.14
CA VAL A 143 -18.39 -35.62 39.42
C VAL A 143 -17.27 -36.63 39.63
N SER A 144 -16.99 -37.02 40.88
CA SER A 144 -16.50 -38.36 41.23
C SER A 144 -16.51 -38.57 42.74
N SER A 145 -17.33 -39.54 43.14
CA SER A 145 -17.30 -40.40 44.34
C SER A 145 -17.64 -39.82 45.71
#